data_AF-A0A1C5EFN2-F1
#
_entry.id   AF-A0A1C5EFN2-F1
#
_cell.length_a   1.000
_cell.length_b   1.000
_cell.length_c   1.000
_cell.angle_alpha   90.00
_cell.angle_beta   90.00
_cell.angle_gamma   90.00
#
_symmetry.space_group_name_H-M   'P 1'
#
loop_
_entity.id
_entity.type
_entity.pdbx_description
1 polymer ?
#
loop_
_entity_poly.entity_id
_entity_poly.type
_entity_poly.pdbx_seq_one_letter_code
_entity_poly.pdbx_strand_id
1 'polypeptide(L)'
;MSGRDNPHRSGTGVAASGHGWWKKGNCSNDRAKVFNCLYEWFTDNTWRQKACSDTKTLKPGGGSTHRTAARRDCRGTQRTSWRNHVEVDVIGEIDTGEKPMNQAEVNCRVY
;
A
#
# COMPACT_ATOMS: atom_id res chain seq x y z
N MET A 1 0.69 13.60 -5.43
CA MET A 1 1.58 12.44 -5.70
C MET A 1 1.49 11.42 -4.57
N SER A 2 1.40 10.12 -4.88
CA SER A 2 1.32 9.06 -3.87
C SER A 2 2.70 8.60 -3.39
N GLY A 3 2.82 8.27 -2.10
CA GLY A 3 3.99 7.67 -1.48
C GLY A 3 3.68 6.27 -0.97
N ARG A 4 4.62 5.36 -1.10
CA ARG A 4 4.45 3.95 -0.70
C ARG A 4 5.80 3.37 -0.31
N ASP A 5 5.78 2.42 0.62
CA ASP A 5 6.96 1.64 0.94
C ASP A 5 6.97 0.31 0.19
N ASN A 6 8.11 -0.36 0.26
CA ASN A 6 8.20 -1.74 -0.18
C ASN A 6 7.38 -2.64 0.76
N PRO A 7 6.62 -3.60 0.23
CA PRO A 7 6.04 -4.66 1.05
C PRO A 7 7.10 -5.29 1.95
N HIS A 8 6.75 -5.53 3.20
CA HIS A 8 7.66 -6.03 4.23
C HIS A 8 6.92 -6.91 5.23
N ARG A 9 7.68 -7.64 6.06
CA ARG A 9 7.10 -8.29 7.24
C ARG A 9 6.69 -7.22 8.23
N SER A 10 5.49 -7.33 8.79
CA SER A 10 5.05 -6.48 9.89
C SER A 10 6.04 -6.49 11.06
N GLY A 11 6.01 -5.47 11.92
CA GLY A 11 6.88 -5.41 13.11
C GLY A 11 6.77 -6.61 14.06
N THR A 12 5.60 -7.26 14.17
CA THR A 12 5.41 -8.50 14.94
C THR A 12 5.87 -9.76 14.20
N GLY A 13 6.30 -9.61 12.94
CA GLY A 13 6.78 -10.70 12.12
C GLY A 13 5.72 -11.70 11.67
N VAL A 14 4.41 -11.49 11.81
CA VAL A 14 3.39 -12.49 11.44
C VAL A 14 2.69 -12.24 10.09
N ALA A 15 2.83 -11.03 9.54
CA ALA A 15 2.07 -10.58 8.38
C ALA A 15 2.94 -9.96 7.29
N ALA A 16 2.45 -9.96 6.05
CA ALA A 16 2.85 -8.99 5.04
C ALA A 16 2.18 -7.65 5.35
N SER A 17 2.92 -6.57 5.18
CA SER A 17 2.51 -5.21 5.47
C SER A 17 3.02 -4.26 4.39
N GLY A 18 2.25 -3.21 4.14
CA GLY A 18 2.65 -2.10 3.29
C GLY A 18 1.93 -0.83 3.72
N HIS A 19 2.63 0.29 3.65
CA HIS A 19 2.10 1.60 4.00
C HIS A 19 1.87 2.46 2.76
N GLY A 20 0.79 3.23 2.80
CA GLY A 20 0.46 4.22 1.78
C GLY A 20 0.32 5.61 2.39
N TRP A 21 0.81 6.61 1.68
CA TRP A 21 0.64 8.01 2.04
C TRP A 21 0.60 8.88 0.77
N TRP A 22 0.54 10.18 0.95
CA TRP A 22 0.57 11.11 -0.17
C TRP A 22 1.44 12.32 0.14
N LYS A 23 1.87 12.99 -0.92
CA LYS A 23 2.59 14.27 -0.90
C LYS A 23 1.76 15.28 -1.68
N LYS A 24 1.67 16.49 -1.13
CA LYS A 24 0.88 17.60 -1.70
C LYS A 24 1.29 17.92 -3.13
N GLY A 25 2.60 18.04 -3.40
CA GLY A 25 3.06 18.44 -4.73
C GLY A 25 2.50 19.82 -5.09
N ASN A 26 1.90 19.94 -6.27
CA ASN A 26 1.23 21.14 -6.78
C ASN A 26 -0.28 21.19 -6.46
N CYS A 27 -0.82 20.21 -5.74
CA CYS A 27 -2.22 20.23 -5.33
C CYS A 27 -2.50 21.44 -4.42
N SER A 28 -3.67 22.04 -4.58
CA SER A 28 -4.16 23.17 -3.80
C SER A 28 -4.63 22.76 -2.39
N ASN A 29 -5.37 21.65 -2.28
CA ASN A 29 -5.95 21.12 -1.06
C ASN A 29 -4.88 20.43 -0.19
N ASP A 30 -5.08 20.43 1.12
CA ASP A 30 -4.22 19.78 2.10
C ASP A 30 -4.78 18.44 2.59
N ARG A 31 -5.85 17.93 1.97
CA ARG A 31 -6.47 16.63 2.28
C ARG A 31 -6.65 15.76 1.04
N ALA A 32 -6.36 14.47 1.22
CA ALA A 32 -6.65 13.44 0.24
C ALA A 32 -7.26 12.21 0.93
N LYS A 33 -8.14 11.51 0.21
CA LYS A 33 -8.54 10.14 0.52
C LYS A 33 -7.44 9.21 0.04
N VAL A 34 -6.92 8.38 0.94
CA VAL A 34 -5.83 7.46 0.66
C VAL A 34 -6.24 6.08 1.11
N PHE A 35 -5.96 5.08 0.29
CA PHE A 35 -5.95 3.67 0.69
C PHE A 35 -4.83 2.95 -0.04
N ASN A 36 -4.53 1.74 0.41
CA ASN A 36 -3.54 0.90 -0.25
C ASN A 36 -3.91 -0.57 -0.19
N CYS A 37 -3.48 -1.32 -1.20
CA CYS A 37 -3.75 -2.75 -1.32
C CYS A 37 -2.45 -3.53 -1.54
N LEU A 38 -2.42 -4.73 -0.95
CA LEU A 38 -1.36 -5.71 -1.09
C LEU A 38 -1.76 -6.78 -2.11
N TYR A 39 -0.84 -7.10 -3.00
CA TYR A 39 -0.98 -8.18 -3.98
C TYR A 39 0.16 -9.17 -3.81
N GLU A 40 -0.17 -10.45 -3.87
CA GLU A 40 0.78 -11.58 -3.79
C GLU A 40 0.95 -12.20 -5.19
N TRP A 41 2.18 -12.61 -5.53
CA TRP A 41 2.49 -13.32 -6.76
C TRP A 41 2.24 -14.83 -6.67
N PHE A 42 1.48 -15.36 -7.62
CA PHE A 42 1.10 -16.77 -7.70
C PHE A 42 1.96 -17.56 -8.68
N THR A 43 2.00 -18.88 -8.48
CA THR A 43 2.72 -19.82 -9.34
C THR A 43 2.16 -19.90 -10.77
N ASP A 44 0.94 -19.41 -10.98
CA ASP A 44 0.31 -19.26 -12.30
C ASP A 44 0.68 -17.94 -13.01
N ASN A 45 1.67 -17.21 -12.48
CA ASN A 45 2.13 -15.92 -12.97
C ASN A 45 1.08 -14.80 -12.91
N THR A 46 0.22 -14.82 -11.89
CA THR A 46 -0.76 -13.75 -11.63
C THR A 46 -0.52 -13.02 -10.31
N TRP A 47 -0.88 -11.74 -10.27
CA TRP A 47 -0.98 -10.95 -9.03
C TRP A 47 -2.39 -11.05 -8.48
N ARG A 48 -2.54 -11.43 -7.21
CA ARG A 48 -3.85 -11.52 -6.55
C ARG A 48 -3.90 -10.61 -5.34
N GLN A 49 -4.93 -9.77 -5.25
CA GLN A 49 -5.16 -8.91 -4.10
C GLN A 49 -5.44 -9.75 -2.85
N LYS A 50 -4.76 -9.44 -1.75
CA LYS A 50 -4.90 -10.18 -0.47
C LYS A 50 -5.42 -9.34 0.69
N ALA A 51 -5.17 -8.04 0.66
CA ALA A 51 -5.69 -7.12 1.66
C ALA A 51 -5.70 -5.70 1.11
N CYS A 52 -6.64 -4.88 1.59
CA CYS A 52 -6.60 -3.44 1.47
C CYS A 52 -6.74 -2.84 2.87
N SER A 53 -6.20 -1.63 3.04
CA SER A 53 -6.51 -0.80 4.19
C SER A 53 -7.86 -0.11 4.02
N ASP A 54 -8.40 0.38 5.14
CA ASP A 54 -9.49 1.35 5.07
C ASP A 54 -9.03 2.65 4.40
N THR A 55 -9.94 3.29 3.68
CA THR A 55 -9.72 4.63 3.14
C THR A 55 -9.66 5.65 4.26
N LYS A 56 -8.62 6.48 4.28
CA LYS A 56 -8.41 7.54 5.27
C LYS A 56 -8.29 8.91 4.62
N THR A 57 -8.87 9.93 5.24
CA THR A 57 -8.61 11.33 4.89
C THR A 57 -7.37 11.82 5.62
N LEU A 58 -6.27 12.01 4.89
CA LEU A 58 -4.95 12.30 5.45
C LEU A 58 -4.47 13.70 5.06
N LYS A 59 -3.72 14.34 5.96
CA LYS A 59 -2.79 15.42 5.59
C LYS A 59 -1.61 14.85 4.81
N PRO A 60 -0.90 15.64 3.99
CA PRO A 60 0.27 15.17 3.27
C PRO A 60 1.39 14.79 4.25
N GLY A 61 2.15 13.75 3.92
CA GLY A 61 3.28 13.25 4.71
C GLY A 61 3.24 11.75 4.97
N GLY A 62 4.38 11.12 5.26
CA GLY A 62 4.51 9.67 5.47
C GLY A 62 4.64 9.23 6.93
N GLY A 63 4.42 10.14 7.88
CA GLY A 63 4.47 9.84 9.31
C GLY A 63 3.43 8.79 9.74
N SER A 64 3.63 8.17 10.90
CA SER A 64 2.75 7.08 11.39
C SER A 64 1.27 7.48 11.51
N THR A 65 0.98 8.76 11.76
CA THR A 65 -0.37 9.32 11.84
C THR A 65 -0.93 9.78 10.48
N HIS A 66 -0.11 9.81 9.44
CA HIS A 66 -0.44 10.32 8.10
C HIS A 66 -0.29 9.24 7.02
N ARG A 67 -0.58 7.98 7.39
CA ARG A 67 -0.48 6.84 6.47
C ARG A 67 -1.59 5.83 6.68
N THR A 68 -1.86 5.07 5.63
CA THR A 68 -2.63 3.84 5.67
C THR A 68 -1.68 2.65 5.88
N ALA A 69 -2.24 1.54 6.37
CA ALA A 69 -1.50 0.30 6.56
C ALA A 69 -2.38 -0.85 6.11
N ALA A 70 -1.98 -1.51 5.02
CA ALA A 70 -2.60 -2.74 4.57
C ALA A 70 -1.79 -3.91 5.15
N ARG A 71 -2.50 -4.93 5.66
CA ARG A 71 -1.88 -6.05 6.36
C ARG A 71 -2.59 -7.36 6.02
N ARG A 72 -1.81 -8.42 5.85
CA ARG A 72 -2.33 -9.79 5.73
C ARG A 72 -1.44 -10.79 6.45
N ASP A 73 -2.03 -11.52 7.39
CA ASP A 73 -1.32 -12.56 8.13
C ASP A 73 -0.88 -13.70 7.20
N CYS A 74 0.35 -14.14 7.39
CA CYS A 74 0.99 -15.14 6.56
C CYS A 74 0.61 -16.53 7.06
N ARG A 75 0.34 -17.45 6.12
CA ARG A 75 0.18 -18.88 6.42
C ARG A 75 1.51 -19.62 6.39
N GLY A 76 2.52 -19.07 5.70
CA GLY A 76 3.88 -19.60 5.68
C GLY A 76 4.93 -18.52 5.45
N THR A 77 6.19 -18.92 5.53
CA THR A 77 7.37 -18.03 5.41
C THR A 77 8.08 -18.14 4.06
N GLN A 78 7.52 -18.90 3.11
CA GLN A 78 8.06 -19.03 1.76
C GLN A 78 8.26 -17.65 1.14
N ARG A 79 9.45 -17.43 0.57
CA ARG A 79 9.79 -16.18 -0.12
C ARG A 79 8.85 -16.01 -1.31
N THR A 80 8.08 -14.92 -1.27
CA THR A 80 7.02 -14.63 -2.23
C THR A 80 7.12 -13.17 -2.63
N SER A 81 6.89 -12.87 -3.92
CA SER A 81 6.86 -11.50 -4.40
C SER A 81 5.53 -10.83 -4.00
N TRP A 82 5.62 -9.61 -3.48
CA TRP A 82 4.48 -8.80 -3.07
C TRP A 82 4.51 -7.44 -3.76
N ARG A 83 3.34 -6.85 -4.00
CA ARG A 83 3.16 -5.46 -4.43
C ARG A 83 2.33 -4.67 -3.43
N ASN A 84 2.71 -3.41 -3.20
CA ASN A 84 1.95 -2.42 -2.48
C ASN A 84 1.49 -1.34 -3.47
N HIS A 85 0.19 -1.27 -3.71
CA HIS A 85 -0.45 -0.30 -4.58
C HIS A 85 -1.16 0.75 -3.72
N VAL A 86 -0.87 2.03 -3.94
CA VAL A 86 -1.46 3.14 -3.19
C VAL A 86 -2.26 4.01 -4.14
N GLU A 87 -3.50 4.26 -3.77
CA GLU A 87 -4.41 5.16 -4.46
C GLU A 87 -4.64 6.42 -3.63
N VAL A 88 -4.66 7.57 -4.30
CA VAL A 88 -4.77 8.89 -3.67
C VAL A 88 -5.74 9.72 -4.49
N ASP A 89 -6.82 10.14 -3.86
CA ASP A 89 -7.80 11.07 -4.41
C ASP A 89 -7.74 12.38 -3.59
N VAL A 90 -7.17 13.43 -4.18
CA VAL A 90 -7.07 14.75 -3.53
C VAL A 90 -8.43 15.43 -3.62
N ILE A 91 -8.96 15.83 -2.47
CA ILE A 91 -10.36 16.27 -2.37
C ILE A 91 -10.58 17.53 -3.21
N GLY A 92 -11.51 17.47 -4.15
CA GLY A 92 -11.87 18.60 -5.01
C GLY A 92 -10.85 18.88 -6.12
N GLU A 93 -9.95 17.95 -6.41
CA GLU A 93 -8.96 18.06 -7.48
C GLU A 93 -9.10 16.94 -8.51
N ILE A 94 -8.58 17.18 -9.71
CA ILE A 94 -8.56 16.19 -10.78
C ILE A 94 -7.52 15.12 -10.44
N ASP A 95 -7.95 13.86 -10.45
CA ASP A 95 -7.05 12.71 -10.33
C ASP A 95 -6.23 12.53 -11.62
N THR A 96 -4.93 12.34 -11.47
CA THR A 96 -4.01 12.08 -12.59
C THR A 96 -4.07 10.63 -13.09
N GLY A 97 -4.82 9.76 -12.41
CA GLY A 97 -5.02 8.35 -12.80
C GLY A 97 -3.77 7.48 -12.58
N GLU A 98 -2.76 8.01 -11.88
CA GLU A 98 -1.53 7.32 -11.56
C GLU A 98 -1.80 6.10 -10.66
N LYS A 99 -1.34 4.91 -11.09
CA LYS A 99 -1.42 3.66 -10.30
C LYS A 99 -0.05 3.05 -9.92
N PRO A 100 0.89 3.82 -9.34
CA PRO A 100 2.22 3.31 -9.03
C PRO A 100 2.21 2.20 -7.97
N MET A 101 3.18 1.29 -8.03
CA MET A 101 3.29 0.18 -7.09
C MET A 101 4.76 -0.03 -6.72
N ASN A 102 5.03 -0.41 -5.47
CA ASN A 102 6.34 -0.93 -5.08
C ASN A 102 6.25 -2.45 -4.95
N GLN A 103 7.30 -3.14 -5.39
CA GLN A 103 7.41 -4.59 -5.33
C GLN A 103 8.60 -5.01 -4.48
N ALA A 104 8.44 -6.06 -3.69
CA ALA A 104 9.52 -6.66 -2.92
C ALA A 104 9.28 -8.14 -2.61
N GLU A 105 10.37 -8.87 -2.41
CA GLU A 105 10.31 -10.25 -1.91
C GLU A 105 10.09 -10.23 -0.40
N VAL A 106 9.02 -10.88 0.07
CA VAL A 106 8.68 -10.99 1.49
C VAL A 106 8.62 -12.47 1.83
N ASN A 107 9.22 -12.85 2.96
CA ASN A 107 9.11 -14.20 3.51
C ASN A 107 7.71 -14.42 4.12
N CYS A 108 6.67 -14.32 3.30
CA CYS A 108 5.26 -14.39 3.67
C CYS A 108 4.45 -14.95 2.51
N ARG A 109 3.72 -16.05 2.75
CA ARG A 109 2.83 -16.70 1.78
C ARG A 109 1.41 -16.75 2.32
N VAL A 110 0.40 -16.45 1.51
CA VAL A 110 -1.02 -16.39 1.93
C VAL A 110 -1.98 -17.31 1.16
N TYR A 111 -1.75 -17.59 -0.13
CA TYR A 111 -2.64 -18.29 -1.10
C TYR A 111 -3.81 -17.47 -1.63
#